data_AF-A0A378W6P8-F1
#
_entry.id   AF-A0A378W6P8-F1
#
_cell.length_a   1.000
_cell.length_b   1.000
_cell.length_c   1.000
_cell.angle_alpha   90.00
_cell.angle_beta   90.00
_cell.angle_gamma   90.00
#
_symmetry.space_group_name_H-M   'P 1'
#
loop_
_entity.id
_entity.type
_entity.pdbx_description
1 polymer ?
#
loop_
_entity_poly.entity_id
_entity_poly.type
_entity_poly.pdbx_seq_one_letter_code
_entity_poly.pdbx_strand_id
1 'polypeptide(L)'
;MDFRAALLDQTRSFGELIASSDPEMPVPTCPEWTLKQLFRHVGRGNRWAAQIISERRVSPLDPREVHEGKPPDDAEAAIEWLNAGAVQILKAVDQVGTDTRVWTFLGPKPGGWWIRRRVHEVAVHHADAALALGTTFDIPADLAADAVSEWLEISTGMANKRHGEPLASGASIHLHATDEGLGPTGEWMLEHDEDGLGWSHSHGKGTVALKGPVGDLLLAVTRRRSAGDLGLEVFGDTATWDAWLDNTPF
;
A
#
# COMPACT_ATOMS: atom_id res chain seq x y z
N MET A 1 -10.79 11.08 6.41
CA MET A 1 -9.40 10.84 6.82
C MET A 1 -8.52 12.03 6.49
N ASP A 2 -7.58 12.40 7.36
CA ASP A 2 -6.50 13.33 7.04
C ASP A 2 -5.23 12.55 6.64
N PHE A 3 -5.01 12.35 5.34
CA PHE A 3 -3.84 11.64 4.82
C PHE A 3 -2.51 12.35 5.14
N ARG A 4 -2.52 13.68 5.38
CA ARG A 4 -1.30 14.42 5.66
C ARG A 4 -0.80 14.07 7.06
N ALA A 5 -1.70 14.07 8.04
CA ALA A 5 -1.41 13.63 9.40
C ALA A 5 -1.02 12.14 9.42
N ALA A 6 -1.82 11.28 8.78
CA ALA A 6 -1.56 9.84 8.72
C ALA A 6 -0.18 9.50 8.12
N LEU A 7 0.28 10.25 7.10
CA LEU A 7 1.60 10.04 6.51
C LEU A 7 2.72 10.28 7.52
N LEU A 8 2.62 11.37 8.28
CA LEU A 8 3.61 11.73 9.28
C LEU A 8 3.61 10.72 10.44
N ASP A 9 2.44 10.33 10.91
CA ASP A 9 2.30 9.41 12.04
C ASP A 9 2.77 7.98 11.69
N GLN A 10 2.38 7.47 10.52
CA GLN A 10 2.83 6.15 10.07
C GLN A 10 4.34 6.13 9.75
N THR A 11 4.88 7.20 9.15
CA THR A 11 6.34 7.29 8.89
C THR A 11 7.13 7.30 10.19
N ARG A 12 6.65 8.05 11.20
CA ARG A 12 7.29 8.09 12.52
C ARG A 12 7.26 6.74 13.21
N SER A 13 6.08 6.11 13.28
CA SER A 13 5.89 4.82 13.96
C SER A 13 6.75 3.72 13.32
N PHE A 14 6.78 3.67 11.99
CA PHE A 14 7.67 2.78 11.23
C PHE A 14 9.15 3.03 11.56
N GLY A 15 9.57 4.30 11.60
CA GLY A 15 10.94 4.68 11.93
C GLY A 15 11.35 4.28 13.34
N GLU A 16 10.48 4.51 14.34
CA GLU A 16 10.72 4.15 15.75
C GLU A 16 10.84 2.64 15.95
N LEU A 17 9.99 1.86 15.28
CA LEU A 17 10.05 0.39 15.30
C LEU A 17 11.39 -0.12 14.75
N ILE A 18 11.84 0.41 13.62
CA ILE A 18 13.12 0.01 13.02
C ILE A 18 14.32 0.50 13.83
N ALA A 19 14.28 1.73 14.36
CA ALA A 19 15.38 2.34 15.11
C ALA A 19 15.81 1.49 16.33
N SER A 20 14.85 0.77 16.92
CA SER A 20 15.06 -0.06 18.10
C SER A 20 15.42 -1.53 17.79
N SER A 21 15.64 -1.86 16.51
CA SER A 21 15.75 -3.24 16.01
C SER A 21 17.09 -3.53 15.32
N ASP A 22 17.39 -4.81 15.09
CA ASP A 22 18.57 -5.23 14.32
C ASP A 22 18.39 -4.88 12.83
N PRO A 23 19.22 -4.00 12.24
CA PRO A 23 19.10 -3.60 10.84
C PRO A 23 19.27 -4.77 9.84
N GLU A 24 19.96 -5.84 10.23
CA GLU A 24 20.20 -7.01 9.38
C GLU A 24 19.12 -8.10 9.54
N MET A 25 18.11 -7.85 10.37
CA MET A 25 16.97 -8.75 10.52
C MET A 25 16.26 -8.97 9.17
N PRO A 26 16.10 -10.21 8.71
CA PRO A 26 15.37 -10.51 7.48
C PRO A 26 13.89 -10.12 7.58
N VAL A 27 13.29 -9.73 6.46
CA VAL A 27 11.87 -9.40 6.34
C VAL A 27 11.17 -10.46 5.49
N PRO A 28 10.52 -11.48 6.08
CA PRO A 28 10.00 -12.62 5.33
C PRO A 28 8.96 -12.26 4.27
N THR A 29 8.18 -11.19 4.50
CA THR A 29 7.18 -10.65 3.57
C THR A 29 7.78 -9.76 2.48
N CYS A 30 9.08 -9.47 2.52
CA CYS A 30 9.83 -8.82 1.45
C CYS A 30 11.09 -9.66 1.19
N PRO A 31 10.97 -10.77 0.45
CA PRO A 31 12.09 -11.70 0.25
C PRO A 31 13.37 -10.98 -0.17
N GLU A 32 14.50 -11.44 0.36
CA GLU A 32 15.84 -10.85 0.15
C GLU A 32 16.08 -9.49 0.83
N TRP A 33 15.10 -8.94 1.55
CA TRP A 33 15.27 -7.67 2.26
C TRP A 33 15.57 -7.88 3.75
N THR A 34 16.43 -7.01 4.27
CA THR A 34 16.60 -6.75 5.69
C THR A 34 15.81 -5.50 6.13
N LEU A 35 15.63 -5.29 7.43
CA LEU A 35 15.00 -4.07 7.96
C LEU A 35 15.71 -2.80 7.47
N LYS A 36 17.04 -2.82 7.30
CA LYS A 36 17.80 -1.72 6.70
C LYS A 36 17.40 -1.44 5.26
N GLN A 37 17.17 -2.48 4.46
CA GLN A 37 16.72 -2.32 3.07
C GLN A 37 15.28 -1.81 2.99
N LEU A 38 14.39 -2.33 3.85
CA LEU A 38 13.02 -1.84 4.00
C LEU A 38 12.97 -0.37 4.41
N PHE A 39 13.76 0.03 5.42
CA PHE A 39 13.90 1.41 5.87
C PHE A 39 14.32 2.35 4.73
N ARG A 40 15.39 1.97 4.02
CA ARG A 40 15.89 2.73 2.88
C ARG A 40 14.85 2.80 1.75
N HIS A 41 14.08 1.74 1.53
CA HIS A 41 13.01 1.72 0.53
C HIS A 41 11.97 2.79 0.82
N VAL A 42 11.38 2.77 2.02
CA VAL A 42 10.33 3.71 2.43
C VAL A 42 10.82 5.15 2.40
N GLY A 43 11.99 5.44 2.99
CA GLY A 43 12.51 6.80 3.04
C GLY A 43 12.87 7.35 1.66
N ARG A 44 13.46 6.54 0.78
CA ARG A 44 13.74 6.94 -0.61
C ARG A 44 12.44 7.10 -1.40
N GLY A 45 11.45 6.24 -1.17
CA GLY A 45 10.13 6.33 -1.81
C GLY A 45 9.44 7.66 -1.50
N ASN A 46 9.59 8.16 -0.27
CA ASN A 46 9.05 9.47 0.10
C ASN A 46 9.73 10.61 -0.67
N ARG A 47 11.06 10.59 -0.78
CA ARG A 47 11.82 11.59 -1.55
C ARG A 47 11.56 11.51 -3.05
N TRP A 48 11.40 10.29 -3.57
CA TRP A 48 11.05 10.04 -4.96
C TRP A 48 9.69 10.65 -5.31
N ALA A 49 8.68 10.44 -4.47
CA ALA A 49 7.37 11.07 -4.64
C ALA A 49 7.45 12.61 -4.52
N ALA A 50 8.17 13.13 -3.53
CA ALA A 50 8.36 14.57 -3.36
C ALA A 50 9.01 15.20 -4.61
N GLN A 51 10.04 14.56 -5.18
CA GLN A 51 10.74 15.05 -6.36
C GLN A 51 9.86 15.00 -7.62
N ILE A 52 9.08 13.93 -7.82
CA ILE A 52 8.08 13.86 -8.91
C ILE A 52 7.13 15.05 -8.84
N ILE A 53 6.65 15.37 -7.64
CA ILE A 53 5.71 16.48 -7.41
C ILE A 53 6.39 17.82 -7.66
N SER A 54 7.53 18.09 -7.00
CA SER A 54 8.21 19.40 -7.07
C SER A 54 8.69 19.74 -8.49
N GLU A 55 9.16 18.75 -9.24
CA GLU A 55 9.59 18.90 -10.63
C GLU A 55 8.43 18.85 -11.63
N ARG A 56 7.18 18.62 -11.17
CA ARG A 56 5.98 18.46 -12.02
C ARG A 56 6.19 17.44 -13.13
N ARG A 57 6.84 16.31 -12.79
CA ARG A 57 7.25 15.33 -13.81
C ARG A 57 6.02 14.75 -14.52
N VAL A 58 6.15 14.56 -15.82
CA VAL A 58 5.15 13.88 -16.67
C VAL A 58 5.59 12.48 -17.10
N SER A 59 6.75 12.05 -16.63
CA SER A 59 7.38 10.74 -16.91
C SER A 59 7.98 10.14 -15.64
N PRO A 60 8.25 8.81 -15.61
CA PRO A 60 8.86 8.16 -14.46
C PRO A 60 10.20 8.79 -14.07
N LEU A 61 10.51 8.79 -12.76
CA LEU A 61 11.81 9.16 -12.22
C LEU A 61 12.60 7.88 -11.90
N ASP A 62 13.85 7.74 -12.37
CA ASP A 62 14.69 6.60 -11.98
C ASP A 62 15.00 6.73 -10.47
N PRO A 63 14.79 5.69 -9.64
CA PRO A 63 15.16 5.69 -8.22
C PRO A 63 16.63 6.03 -7.93
N ARG A 64 17.54 5.95 -8.91
CA ARG A 64 18.95 6.35 -8.81
C ARG A 64 19.15 7.87 -8.93
N GLU A 65 18.20 8.58 -9.51
CA GLU A 65 18.21 10.03 -9.72
C GLU A 65 17.51 10.79 -8.57
N VAL A 66 17.08 10.08 -7.53
CA VAL A 66 16.43 10.67 -6.36
C VAL A 66 17.45 11.48 -5.57
N HIS A 67 17.21 12.79 -5.46
CA HIS A 67 18.04 13.70 -4.66
C HIS A 67 18.02 13.24 -3.20
N GLU A 68 19.22 13.11 -2.60
CA GLU A 68 19.39 12.61 -1.24
C GLU A 68 18.69 11.26 -0.99
N GLY A 69 18.61 10.39 -2.02
CA GLY A 69 17.88 9.11 -1.96
C GLY A 69 18.53 8.00 -1.12
N LYS A 70 19.53 8.30 -0.29
CA LYS A 70 20.20 7.36 0.62
C LYS A 70 20.21 7.92 2.04
N PRO A 71 19.91 7.11 3.07
CA PRO A 71 20.04 7.54 4.45
C PRO A 71 21.52 7.79 4.80
N PRO A 72 21.80 8.72 5.74
CA PRO A 72 23.08 8.79 6.45
C PRO A 72 23.43 7.48 7.17
N ASP A 73 24.72 7.28 7.47
CA ASP A 73 25.19 6.11 8.23
C ASP A 73 24.89 6.22 9.74
N ASP A 74 24.80 7.45 10.25
CA ASP A 74 24.40 7.75 11.62
C ASP A 74 22.92 7.44 11.84
N ALA A 75 22.58 6.72 12.91
CA ALA A 75 21.26 6.17 13.13
C ALA A 75 20.22 7.27 13.39
N GLU A 76 20.53 8.22 14.26
CA GLU A 76 19.68 9.37 14.57
C GLU A 76 19.42 10.22 13.32
N ALA A 77 20.48 10.53 12.56
CA ALA A 77 20.35 11.26 11.30
C ALA A 77 19.57 10.48 10.23
N ALA A 78 19.63 9.14 10.24
CA ALA A 78 18.82 8.31 9.36
C ALA A 78 17.32 8.41 9.68
N ILE A 79 16.94 8.40 10.96
CA ILE A 79 15.55 8.59 11.39
C ILE A 79 15.05 10.00 11.03
N GLU A 80 15.86 11.03 11.23
CA GLU A 80 15.54 12.37 10.76
C GLU A 80 15.36 12.42 9.24
N TRP A 81 16.22 11.74 8.48
CA TRP A 81 16.13 11.65 7.03
C TRP A 81 14.83 11.00 6.54
N LEU A 82 14.37 9.92 7.20
CA LEU A 82 13.12 9.24 6.91
C LEU A 82 11.92 10.18 7.14
N ASN A 83 11.85 10.78 8.33
CA ASN A 83 10.76 11.67 8.73
C ASN A 83 10.71 12.94 7.88
N ALA A 84 11.86 13.52 7.55
CA ALA A 84 11.96 14.66 6.65
C ALA A 84 11.44 14.35 5.24
N GLY A 85 11.59 13.11 4.76
CA GLY A 85 11.05 12.68 3.46
C GLY A 85 9.53 12.80 3.39
N ALA A 86 8.81 12.40 4.45
CA ALA A 86 7.35 12.56 4.52
C ALA A 86 6.94 14.04 4.47
N VAL A 87 7.63 14.90 5.22
CA VAL A 87 7.42 16.35 5.23
C VAL A 87 7.70 16.96 3.85
N GLN A 88 8.69 16.47 3.11
CA GLN A 88 9.01 16.94 1.76
C GLN A 88 7.87 16.71 0.77
N ILE A 89 7.15 15.59 0.86
CA ILE A 89 5.97 15.35 0.01
C ILE A 89 4.92 16.44 0.26
N LEU A 90 4.62 16.72 1.53
CA LEU A 90 3.62 17.73 1.90
C LEU A 90 4.02 19.12 1.38
N LYS A 91 5.28 19.51 1.59
CA LYS A 91 5.84 20.77 1.08
C LYS A 91 5.79 20.86 -0.44
N ALA A 92 6.11 19.77 -1.14
CA ALA A 92 6.08 19.74 -2.59
C ALA A 92 4.65 19.98 -3.11
N VAL A 93 3.64 19.34 -2.51
CA VAL A 93 2.24 19.57 -2.86
C VAL A 93 1.81 21.01 -2.57
N ASP A 94 2.17 21.56 -1.42
CA ASP A 94 1.86 22.97 -1.07
C ASP A 94 2.49 23.96 -2.07
N GLN A 95 3.70 23.66 -2.54
CA GLN A 95 4.41 24.52 -3.48
C GLN A 95 3.87 24.45 -4.91
N VAL A 96 3.49 23.26 -5.39
CA VAL A 96 3.02 23.10 -6.78
C VAL A 96 1.52 23.25 -6.93
N GLY A 97 0.75 23.19 -5.84
CA GLY A 97 -0.71 23.22 -5.83
C GLY A 97 -1.32 21.82 -5.93
N THR A 98 -2.39 21.59 -5.17
CA THR A 98 -3.04 20.28 -5.01
C THR A 98 -3.53 19.67 -6.32
N ASP A 99 -3.97 20.50 -7.27
CA ASP A 99 -4.57 20.08 -8.54
C ASP A 99 -3.55 19.87 -9.67
N THR A 100 -2.28 20.20 -9.42
CA THR A 100 -1.22 20.03 -10.42
C THR A 100 -1.08 18.54 -10.74
N ARG A 101 -1.31 18.19 -12.01
CA ARG A 101 -1.21 16.81 -12.48
C ARG A 101 0.27 16.45 -12.67
N VAL A 102 0.68 15.38 -12.00
CA VAL A 102 2.02 14.83 -12.08
C VAL A 102 1.94 13.35 -12.45
N TRP A 103 3.08 12.80 -12.87
CA TRP A 103 3.19 11.41 -13.25
C TRP A 103 2.90 10.48 -12.07
N THR A 104 2.14 9.43 -12.36
CA THR A 104 1.98 8.23 -11.52
C THR A 104 1.99 7.01 -12.42
N PHE A 105 2.12 5.82 -11.84
CA PHE A 105 2.02 4.57 -12.60
C PHE A 105 0.58 4.27 -13.08
N LEU A 106 -0.45 4.99 -12.59
CA LEU A 106 -1.82 4.94 -13.07
C LEU A 106 -2.14 6.05 -14.10
N GLY A 107 -1.12 6.75 -14.61
CA GLY A 107 -1.27 7.93 -15.46
C GLY A 107 -1.27 9.24 -14.67
N PRO A 108 -1.42 10.40 -15.32
CA PRO A 108 -1.33 11.69 -14.64
C PRO A 108 -2.43 11.85 -13.58
N LYS A 109 -2.08 12.14 -12.33
CA LYS A 109 -3.02 12.39 -11.21
C LYS A 109 -2.62 13.67 -10.45
N PRO A 110 -3.52 14.30 -9.69
CA PRO A 110 -3.18 15.45 -8.83
C PRO A 110 -2.04 15.10 -7.85
N GLY A 111 -1.18 16.05 -7.51
CA GLY A 111 -0.03 15.82 -6.62
C GLY A 111 -0.41 15.22 -5.25
N GLY A 112 -1.60 15.55 -4.74
CA GLY A 112 -2.13 14.96 -3.50
C GLY A 112 -2.33 13.44 -3.55
N TRP A 113 -2.43 12.84 -4.74
CA TRP A 113 -2.50 11.39 -4.91
C TRP A 113 -1.27 10.69 -4.32
N TRP A 114 -0.08 11.29 -4.46
CA TRP A 114 1.14 10.74 -3.88
C TRP A 114 1.13 10.75 -2.35
N ILE A 115 0.43 11.69 -1.69
CA ILE A 115 0.29 11.66 -0.23
C ILE A 115 -0.45 10.38 0.17
N ARG A 116 -1.65 10.14 -0.38
CA ARG A 116 -2.45 8.93 -0.13
C ARG A 116 -1.64 7.66 -0.41
N ARG A 117 -1.00 7.57 -1.58
CA ARG A 117 -0.17 6.42 -1.96
C ARG A 117 0.97 6.14 -0.99
N ARG A 118 1.65 7.20 -0.52
CA ARG A 118 2.78 7.05 0.40
C ARG A 118 2.31 6.68 1.81
N VAL A 119 1.13 7.10 2.25
CA VAL A 119 0.53 6.63 3.52
C VAL A 119 0.33 5.12 3.49
N HIS A 120 -0.31 4.59 2.44
CA HIS A 120 -0.59 3.16 2.37
C HIS A 120 0.67 2.32 2.18
N GLU A 121 1.65 2.81 1.43
CA GLU A 121 2.92 2.12 1.29
C GLU A 121 3.65 2.00 2.64
N VAL A 122 3.73 3.09 3.41
CA VAL A 122 4.40 3.02 4.71
C VAL A 122 3.61 2.17 5.69
N ALA A 123 2.28 2.17 5.64
CA ALA A 123 1.45 1.32 6.49
C ALA A 123 1.70 -0.18 6.21
N VAL A 124 1.76 -0.58 4.94
CA VAL A 124 2.04 -1.98 4.56
C VAL A 124 3.48 -2.38 4.95
N HIS A 125 4.46 -1.51 4.74
CA HIS A 125 5.85 -1.79 5.16
C HIS A 125 6.05 -1.69 6.68
N HIS A 126 5.19 -0.99 7.40
CA HIS A 126 5.13 -1.06 8.85
C HIS A 126 4.62 -2.43 9.31
N ALA A 127 3.63 -3.00 8.63
CA ALA A 127 3.25 -4.40 8.87
C ALA A 127 4.41 -5.36 8.55
N ASP A 128 5.15 -5.14 7.46
CA ASP A 128 6.32 -5.97 7.12
C ASP A 128 7.37 -5.98 8.24
N ALA A 129 7.68 -4.80 8.81
CA ALA A 129 8.60 -4.68 9.93
C ALA A 129 8.06 -5.35 11.20
N ALA A 130 6.79 -5.12 11.54
CA ALA A 130 6.16 -5.72 12.72
C ALA A 130 6.12 -7.25 12.65
N LEU A 131 5.80 -7.81 11.47
CA LEU A 131 5.80 -9.25 11.23
C LEU A 131 7.20 -9.85 11.33
N ALA A 132 8.22 -9.17 10.80
CA ALA A 132 9.62 -9.59 10.95
C ALA A 132 10.08 -9.63 12.42
N LEU A 133 9.61 -8.67 13.21
CA LEU A 133 9.94 -8.52 14.64
C LEU A 133 9.03 -9.33 15.58
N GLY A 134 7.96 -9.93 15.05
CA GLY A 134 6.95 -10.65 15.85
C GLY A 134 6.15 -9.73 16.79
N THR A 135 6.02 -8.44 16.46
CA THR A 135 5.23 -7.47 17.23
C THR A 135 3.84 -7.29 16.64
N THR A 136 2.93 -6.71 17.42
CA THR A 136 1.60 -6.35 16.94
C THR A 136 1.68 -5.21 15.93
N PHE A 137 0.80 -5.26 14.92
CA PHE A 137 0.59 -4.18 13.97
C PHE A 137 -0.89 -3.79 14.02
N ASP A 138 -1.15 -2.58 14.48
CA ASP A 138 -2.50 -2.01 14.55
C ASP A 138 -2.61 -0.88 13.53
N ILE A 139 -3.70 -0.89 12.77
CA ILE A 139 -4.02 0.13 11.77
C ILE A 139 -5.47 0.59 11.99
N PRO A 140 -5.75 1.91 11.97
CA PRO A 140 -7.13 2.40 12.02
C PRO A 140 -7.99 1.77 10.92
N ALA A 141 -9.19 1.32 11.27
CA ALA A 141 -10.06 0.58 10.33
C ALA A 141 -10.39 1.40 9.07
N ASP A 142 -10.59 2.71 9.20
CA ASP A 142 -10.81 3.60 8.07
C ASP A 142 -9.58 3.68 7.15
N LEU A 143 -8.37 3.68 7.71
CA LEU A 143 -7.12 3.72 6.94
C LEU A 143 -6.87 2.41 6.22
N ALA A 144 -7.12 1.29 6.90
CA ALA A 144 -7.03 -0.03 6.28
C ALA A 144 -8.06 -0.19 5.14
N ALA A 145 -9.30 0.27 5.33
CA ALA A 145 -10.33 0.25 4.29
C ALA A 145 -9.92 1.10 3.06
N ASP A 146 -9.38 2.29 3.27
CA ASP A 146 -8.90 3.12 2.16
C ASP A 146 -7.67 2.49 1.48
N ALA A 147 -6.79 1.82 2.23
CA ALA A 147 -5.64 1.10 1.70
C ALA A 147 -6.07 -0.10 0.83
N VAL A 148 -7.07 -0.88 1.25
CA VAL A 148 -7.68 -1.93 0.42
C VAL A 148 -8.24 -1.32 -0.87
N SER A 149 -9.00 -0.23 -0.77
CA SER A 149 -9.59 0.44 -1.92
C SER A 149 -8.54 0.94 -2.92
N GLU A 150 -7.47 1.58 -2.43
CA GLU A 150 -6.36 2.02 -3.29
C GLU A 150 -5.63 0.84 -3.91
N TRP A 151 -5.37 -0.22 -3.14
CA TRP A 151 -4.72 -1.42 -3.64
C TRP A 151 -5.51 -2.06 -4.79
N LEU A 152 -6.83 -2.11 -4.67
CA LEU A 152 -7.71 -2.56 -5.74
C LEU A 152 -7.65 -1.65 -6.97
N GLU A 153 -7.69 -0.32 -6.81
CA GLU A 153 -7.50 0.65 -7.92
C GLU A 153 -6.15 0.42 -8.64
N ILE A 154 -5.08 0.18 -7.88
CA ILE A 154 -3.74 -0.06 -8.45
C ILE A 154 -3.70 -1.40 -9.17
N SER A 155 -4.20 -2.46 -8.54
CA SER A 155 -4.14 -3.82 -9.06
C SER A 155 -4.97 -3.95 -10.34
N THR A 156 -6.20 -3.44 -10.37
CA THR A 156 -7.04 -3.47 -11.58
C THR A 156 -6.50 -2.54 -12.67
N GLY A 157 -6.00 -1.36 -12.31
CA GLY A 157 -5.42 -0.40 -13.27
C GLY A 157 -4.09 -0.86 -13.91
N MET A 158 -3.45 -1.88 -13.33
CA MET A 158 -2.16 -2.44 -13.76
C MET A 158 -2.23 -3.86 -14.32
N ALA A 159 -3.29 -4.63 -14.04
CA ALA A 159 -3.51 -6.02 -14.47
C ALA A 159 -3.03 -6.29 -15.91
N ASN A 160 -3.58 -5.57 -16.89
CA ASN A 160 -3.29 -5.79 -18.32
C ASN A 160 -1.95 -5.24 -18.81
N LYS A 161 -1.21 -4.49 -17.98
CA LYS A 161 0.04 -3.83 -18.40
C LYS A 161 1.28 -4.62 -18.06
N ARG A 162 1.21 -5.52 -17.05
CA ARG A 162 2.41 -6.16 -16.48
C ARG A 162 2.23 -7.60 -15.96
N HIS A 163 1.01 -8.05 -15.63
CA HIS A 163 0.84 -9.27 -14.81
C HIS A 163 -0.19 -10.30 -15.33
N GLY A 164 -0.77 -10.10 -16.51
CA GLY A 164 -1.82 -10.99 -17.06
C GLY A 164 -3.21 -10.61 -16.57
N GLU A 165 -4.22 -11.43 -16.85
CA GLU A 165 -5.58 -11.24 -16.34
C GLU A 165 -5.70 -11.87 -14.95
N PRO A 166 -5.80 -11.09 -13.86
CA PRO A 166 -5.76 -11.63 -12.50
C PRO A 166 -7.05 -12.29 -12.04
N LEU A 167 -8.13 -12.12 -12.79
CA LEU A 167 -9.41 -12.71 -12.52
C LEU A 167 -9.96 -13.25 -13.84
N ALA A 168 -10.47 -14.48 -13.86
CA ALA A 168 -11.06 -15.04 -15.07
C ALA A 168 -12.36 -14.29 -15.45
N SER A 169 -12.66 -14.18 -16.73
CA SER A 169 -13.95 -13.61 -17.18
C SER A 169 -15.12 -14.38 -16.56
N GLY A 170 -16.08 -13.64 -15.99
CA GLY A 170 -17.22 -14.16 -15.25
C GLY A 170 -16.94 -14.51 -13.78
N ALA A 171 -15.70 -14.40 -13.30
CA ALA A 171 -15.37 -14.60 -11.90
C ALA A 171 -15.47 -13.29 -11.09
N SER A 172 -15.72 -13.42 -9.79
CA SER A 172 -15.81 -12.30 -8.86
C SER A 172 -15.25 -12.61 -7.47
N ILE A 173 -14.71 -11.58 -6.82
CA ILE A 173 -14.18 -11.65 -5.45
C ILE A 173 -14.93 -10.63 -4.60
N HIS A 174 -15.49 -11.09 -3.49
CA HIS A 174 -16.11 -10.23 -2.50
C HIS A 174 -15.24 -10.14 -1.24
N LEU A 175 -14.90 -8.92 -0.82
CA LEU A 175 -14.22 -8.67 0.44
C LEU A 175 -15.19 -7.95 1.38
N HIS A 176 -15.34 -8.45 2.60
CA HIS A 176 -16.27 -7.92 3.60
C HIS A 176 -15.56 -7.68 4.93
N ALA A 177 -15.37 -6.41 5.28
CA ALA A 177 -14.86 -6.01 6.58
C ALA A 177 -15.93 -6.18 7.67
N THR A 178 -15.54 -6.70 8.83
CA THR A 178 -16.44 -6.86 9.98
C THR A 178 -16.42 -5.68 10.95
N ASP A 179 -15.51 -4.72 10.75
CA ASP A 179 -15.35 -3.54 11.60
C ASP A 179 -16.60 -2.65 11.56
N GLU A 180 -17.10 -2.29 12.74
CA GLU A 180 -18.24 -1.40 12.87
C GLU A 180 -17.90 0.01 12.37
N GLY A 181 -18.88 0.69 11.74
CA GLY A 181 -18.74 2.09 11.34
C GLY A 181 -18.13 2.34 9.95
N LEU A 182 -17.65 1.30 9.25
CA LEU A 182 -17.18 1.44 7.86
C LEU A 182 -18.33 1.61 6.86
N GLY A 183 -19.50 1.03 7.13
CA GLY A 183 -20.64 1.09 6.20
C GLY A 183 -20.23 0.58 4.81
N PRO A 184 -20.57 1.29 3.71
CA PRO A 184 -20.22 0.85 2.35
C PRO A 184 -18.71 0.74 2.09
N THR A 185 -17.86 1.48 2.82
CA THR A 185 -16.40 1.41 2.62
C THR A 185 -15.77 0.17 3.25
N GLY A 186 -16.58 -0.71 3.87
CA GLY A 186 -16.16 -2.03 4.34
C GLY A 186 -16.52 -3.16 3.39
N GLU A 187 -17.00 -2.86 2.18
CA GLU A 187 -17.43 -3.84 1.19
C GLU A 187 -16.70 -3.59 -0.12
N TRP A 188 -16.16 -4.63 -0.75
CA TRP A 188 -15.56 -4.53 -2.08
C TRP A 188 -15.97 -5.73 -2.93
N MET A 189 -16.50 -5.45 -4.12
CA MET A 189 -16.77 -6.46 -5.14
C MET A 189 -15.85 -6.22 -6.32
N LEU A 190 -14.99 -7.19 -6.63
CA LEU A 190 -14.16 -7.23 -7.83
C LEU A 190 -14.83 -8.16 -8.84
N GLU A 191 -14.94 -7.72 -10.08
CA GLU A 191 -15.63 -8.47 -11.15
C GLU A 191 -14.83 -8.34 -12.44
N HIS A 192 -14.80 -9.42 -13.23
CA HIS A 192 -14.33 -9.37 -14.60
C HIS A 192 -15.49 -9.72 -15.54
N ASP A 193 -16.13 -8.71 -16.10
CA ASP A 193 -17.27 -8.84 -17.01
C ASP A 193 -16.90 -8.52 -18.47
N GLU A 194 -17.90 -8.26 -19.32
CA GLU A 194 -17.70 -7.90 -20.73
C GLU A 194 -16.97 -6.56 -20.92
N ASP A 195 -17.04 -5.65 -19.93
CA ASP A 195 -16.38 -4.34 -19.93
C ASP A 195 -14.94 -4.42 -19.35
N GLY A 196 -14.58 -5.57 -18.78
CA GLY A 196 -13.25 -5.90 -18.29
C GLY A 196 -13.19 -6.01 -16.76
N LEU A 197 -11.97 -5.95 -16.23
CA LEU A 197 -11.73 -6.04 -14.79
C LEU A 197 -12.05 -4.71 -14.09
N GLY A 198 -12.99 -4.75 -13.14
CA GLY A 198 -13.42 -3.60 -12.34
C GLY A 198 -13.62 -3.95 -10.86
N TRP A 199 -13.88 -2.92 -10.06
CA TRP A 199 -14.31 -3.10 -8.67
C TRP A 199 -15.28 -2.00 -8.23
N SER A 200 -16.11 -2.30 -7.23
CA SER A 200 -17.07 -1.37 -6.62
C SER A 200 -17.24 -1.65 -5.12
N HIS A 201 -17.91 -0.75 -4.39
CA HIS A 201 -18.30 -0.96 -2.98
C HIS A 201 -19.63 -1.74 -2.83
N SER A 202 -19.88 -2.68 -3.74
CA SER A 202 -21.12 -3.46 -3.72
C SER A 202 -21.04 -4.64 -2.74
N HIS A 203 -22.14 -4.91 -2.06
CA HIS A 203 -22.32 -6.12 -1.26
C HIS A 203 -23.01 -7.19 -2.09
N GLY A 204 -22.48 -8.42 -2.10
CA GLY A 204 -23.05 -9.51 -2.86
C GLY A 204 -22.32 -10.84 -2.67
N LYS A 205 -22.71 -11.86 -3.42
CA LYS A 205 -21.96 -13.12 -3.48
C LYS A 205 -20.93 -13.04 -4.59
N GLY A 206 -19.66 -13.26 -4.26
CA GLY A 206 -18.61 -13.50 -5.25
C GLY A 206 -18.50 -14.98 -5.62
N THR A 207 -17.73 -15.29 -6.67
CA THR A 207 -17.17 -16.65 -6.89
C THR A 207 -16.41 -17.12 -5.66
N VAL A 208 -15.68 -16.20 -5.02
CA VAL A 208 -15.10 -16.35 -3.69
C VAL A 208 -15.43 -15.11 -2.84
N ALA A 209 -15.60 -15.30 -1.54
CA ALA A 209 -15.76 -14.22 -0.59
C ALA A 209 -14.82 -14.39 0.60
N LEU A 210 -14.15 -13.32 1.02
CA LEU A 210 -13.34 -13.25 2.23
C LEU A 210 -13.97 -12.27 3.21
N LYS A 211 -14.08 -12.67 4.47
CA LYS A 211 -14.69 -11.86 5.52
C LYS A 211 -13.87 -11.88 6.81
N GLY A 212 -13.70 -10.72 7.43
CA GLY A 212 -13.01 -10.56 8.70
C GLY A 212 -12.62 -9.11 8.98
N PRO A 213 -11.76 -8.85 9.98
CA PRO A 213 -11.26 -7.51 10.26
C PRO A 213 -10.56 -6.90 9.04
N VAL A 214 -10.76 -5.61 8.79
CA VAL A 214 -10.24 -4.93 7.61
C VAL A 214 -8.71 -4.87 7.59
N GLY A 215 -8.07 -4.83 8.75
CA GLY A 215 -6.61 -4.94 8.87
C GLY A 215 -6.11 -6.28 8.32
N ASP A 216 -6.81 -7.37 8.63
CA ASP A 216 -6.48 -8.70 8.14
C ASP A 216 -6.77 -8.83 6.64
N LEU A 217 -7.89 -8.27 6.16
CA LEU A 217 -8.17 -8.19 4.72
C LEU A 217 -7.06 -7.44 3.98
N LEU A 218 -6.55 -6.33 4.53
CA LEU A 218 -5.42 -5.58 3.98
C LEU A 218 -4.16 -6.47 3.90
N LEU A 219 -3.83 -7.20 4.97
CA LEU A 219 -2.67 -8.10 4.97
C LEU A 219 -2.84 -9.26 3.97
N ALA A 220 -4.06 -9.75 3.78
CA ALA A 220 -4.36 -10.80 2.81
C ALA A 220 -4.23 -10.30 1.36
N VAL A 221 -4.84 -9.17 1.00
CA VAL A 221 -4.78 -8.63 -0.38
C VAL A 221 -3.38 -8.17 -0.77
N THR A 222 -2.57 -7.76 0.20
CA THR A 222 -1.16 -7.38 0.00
C THR A 222 -0.19 -8.55 0.21
N ARG A 223 -0.70 -9.78 0.42
CA ARG A 223 0.04 -11.04 0.58
C ARG A 223 1.07 -11.03 1.73
N ARG A 224 0.83 -10.27 2.79
CA ARG A 224 1.66 -10.26 4.00
C ARG A 224 1.37 -11.44 4.91
N ARG A 225 0.13 -11.94 4.91
CA ARG A 225 -0.27 -13.22 5.53
C ARG A 225 -1.36 -13.90 4.69
N SER A 226 -1.46 -15.22 4.76
CA SER A 226 -2.54 -15.94 4.08
C SER A 226 -3.88 -15.72 4.78
N ALA A 227 -4.99 -15.91 4.07
CA ALA A 227 -6.33 -15.81 4.66
C ALA A 227 -6.52 -16.81 5.82
N GLY A 228 -5.95 -18.02 5.71
CA GLY A 228 -6.01 -19.03 6.77
C GLY A 228 -5.20 -18.66 8.01
N ASP A 229 -4.01 -18.10 7.82
CA ASP A 229 -3.15 -17.60 8.90
C ASP A 229 -3.80 -16.49 9.73
N LEU A 230 -4.64 -15.69 9.08
CA LEU A 230 -5.39 -14.59 9.65
C LEU A 230 -6.74 -15.03 10.24
N GLY A 231 -7.18 -16.26 9.99
CA GLY A 231 -8.50 -16.73 10.41
C GLY A 231 -9.66 -16.04 9.69
N LEU A 232 -9.43 -15.52 8.48
CA LEU A 232 -10.49 -14.96 7.64
C LEU A 232 -11.50 -16.05 7.27
N GLU A 233 -12.79 -15.73 7.34
CA GLU A 233 -13.84 -16.61 6.82
C GLU A 233 -13.76 -16.58 5.29
N VAL A 234 -13.57 -17.74 4.65
CA VAL A 234 -13.51 -17.86 3.19
C VAL A 234 -14.66 -18.72 2.69
N PHE A 235 -15.42 -18.21 1.72
CA PHE A 235 -16.58 -18.87 1.12
C PHE A 235 -16.39 -18.99 -0.39
N GLY A 236 -16.81 -20.10 -0.99
CA GLY A 236 -16.73 -20.29 -2.45
C GLY A 236 -15.41 -20.92 -2.91
N ASP A 237 -14.98 -20.58 -4.12
CA ASP A 237 -13.84 -21.21 -4.79
C ASP A 237 -12.51 -20.50 -4.49
N THR A 238 -11.70 -21.07 -3.60
CA THR A 238 -10.40 -20.50 -3.19
C THR A 238 -9.40 -20.41 -4.34
N ALA A 239 -9.54 -21.21 -5.41
CA ALA A 239 -8.65 -21.11 -6.57
C ALA A 239 -8.78 -19.75 -7.27
N THR A 240 -9.96 -19.10 -7.19
CA THR A 240 -10.16 -17.74 -7.70
C THR A 240 -9.36 -16.72 -6.90
N TRP A 241 -9.29 -16.88 -5.57
CA TRP A 241 -8.48 -16.03 -4.69
C TRP A 241 -6.97 -16.25 -4.93
N ASP A 242 -6.53 -17.49 -5.02
CA ASP A 242 -5.12 -17.82 -5.27
C ASP A 242 -4.66 -17.26 -6.64
N ALA A 243 -5.48 -17.42 -7.68
CA ALA A 243 -5.21 -16.85 -9.00
C ALA A 243 -5.10 -15.31 -8.97
N TRP A 244 -5.95 -14.64 -8.20
CA TRP A 244 -5.86 -13.18 -8.00
C TRP A 244 -4.52 -12.79 -7.37
N LEU A 245 -4.11 -13.47 -6.31
CA LEU A 245 -2.83 -13.16 -5.64
C LEU A 245 -1.62 -13.44 -6.54
N ASP A 246 -1.64 -14.52 -7.30
CA ASP A 246 -0.53 -14.90 -8.19
C ASP A 246 -0.34 -13.95 -9.38
N ASN A 247 -1.41 -13.26 -9.80
CA ASN A 247 -1.43 -12.39 -10.97
C ASN A 247 -1.57 -10.90 -10.62
N THR A 248 -1.45 -10.53 -9.35
CA THR A 248 -1.38 -9.13 -8.91
C THR A 248 0.00 -8.78 -8.36
N PRO A 249 0.40 -7.49 -8.38
CA PRO A 249 1.68 -7.06 -7.82
C PRO A 249 1.83 -7.45 -6.34
N PHE A 250 3.07 -7.54 -5.86
CA PHE A 250 3.40 -7.83 -4.46
C PHE A 250 4.48 -6.87 -3.93
#